data_AF-A0A363ULD2-F1
#
_entry.id   AF-A0A363ULD2-F1
#
_cell.length_a   1.000
_cell.length_b   1.000
_cell.length_c   1.000
_cell.angle_alpha   90.00
_cell.angle_beta   90.00
_cell.angle_gamma   90.00
#
_symmetry.space_group_name_H-M   'P 1'
#
loop_
_entity.id
_entity.type
_entity.pdbx_description
1 polymer ?
#
loop_
_entity_poly.entity_id
_entity_poly.type
_entity_poly.pdbx_seq_one_letter_code
_entity_poly.pdbx_strand_id
1 'polypeptide(L)'
;MTTARLQLDELIAHQSQPHVTLNGSLRRLDAAVQLTVADRDLTLPPGSPSDGDTYIVGASATGDWEDEDGNIAYYSNTAWIFLTPAEGWQAWIEDEDVVVTYQNDAWAGVGQAESIQALGAISGAQTIDLRAATYASFTVDGAITLTIDGLPPAGTAKAFTLEITGSSSSPIDEITWPEAIEWPSGVALQPTQAGTDVFVFVANGSRIMGGRALENVS
;
A
#
# COMPACT_ATOMS: atom_id res chain seq x y z
N MET A 1 -3.52 -37.97 -9.25
CA MET A 1 -3.66 -36.56 -9.66
C MET A 1 -2.84 -35.76 -8.66
N THR A 2 -2.25 -34.65 -9.09
CA THR A 2 -1.42 -33.79 -8.25
C THR A 2 -1.98 -32.37 -8.28
N THR A 3 -1.68 -31.55 -7.27
CA THR A 3 -1.99 -30.11 -7.31
C THR A 3 -1.16 -29.39 -8.38
N ALA A 4 -1.63 -28.25 -8.88
CA ALA A 4 -1.06 -27.62 -10.07
C ALA A 4 0.36 -27.08 -9.85
N ARG A 5 0.60 -26.39 -8.72
CA ARG A 5 1.86 -25.65 -8.49
C ARG A 5 2.91 -26.49 -7.75
N LEU A 6 2.55 -27.01 -6.58
CA LEU A 6 3.46 -27.74 -5.69
C LEU A 6 3.49 -29.25 -5.96
N GLN A 7 2.68 -29.74 -6.91
CA GLN A 7 2.63 -31.14 -7.32
C GLN A 7 2.37 -32.10 -6.15
N LEU A 8 1.48 -31.71 -5.23
CA LEU A 8 1.11 -32.51 -4.06
C LEU A 8 0.20 -33.66 -4.48
N ASP A 9 0.53 -34.88 -4.08
CA ASP A 9 -0.26 -36.07 -4.41
C ASP A 9 -1.67 -35.99 -3.82
N GLU A 10 -2.67 -36.07 -4.69
CA GLU A 10 -4.07 -36.17 -4.29
C GLU A 10 -4.46 -37.63 -4.00
N LEU A 11 -5.28 -37.82 -2.97
CA LEU A 11 -5.80 -39.13 -2.63
C LEU A 11 -6.77 -39.64 -3.70
N ILE A 12 -6.56 -40.88 -4.12
CA ILE A 12 -7.47 -41.62 -4.99
C ILE A 12 -8.77 -41.96 -4.25
N ALA A 13 -9.88 -42.02 -4.99
CA ALA A 13 -11.19 -42.31 -4.41
C ALA A 13 -11.21 -43.65 -3.66
N HIS A 14 -11.73 -43.65 -2.43
CA HIS A 14 -11.91 -44.84 -1.60
C HIS A 14 -13.20 -44.76 -0.76
N GLN A 15 -13.64 -45.90 -0.21
CA GLN A 15 -14.82 -46.01 0.66
C GLN A 15 -14.62 -45.22 1.96
N SER A 16 -15.51 -44.25 2.20
CA SER A 16 -15.58 -43.21 3.27
C SER A 16 -15.39 -41.74 2.83
N GLN A 17 -15.02 -41.48 1.56
CA GLN A 17 -14.89 -40.12 0.98
C GLN A 17 -13.97 -39.08 1.68
N PRO A 18 -12.95 -39.42 2.51
CA PRO A 18 -12.04 -38.41 3.06
C PRO A 18 -11.21 -37.69 1.99
N HIS A 19 -11.05 -38.32 0.82
CA HIS A 19 -10.34 -37.78 -0.34
C HIS A 19 -10.95 -36.45 -0.82
N VAL A 20 -12.28 -36.24 -0.71
CA VAL A 20 -12.92 -35.02 -1.17
C VAL A 20 -12.46 -33.81 -0.33
N THR A 21 -12.58 -33.91 0.99
CA THR A 21 -12.21 -32.84 1.91
C THR A 21 -10.70 -32.60 1.92
N LEU A 22 -9.90 -33.67 1.95
CA LEU A 22 -8.44 -33.54 2.02
C LEU A 22 -7.85 -32.98 0.72
N ASN A 23 -8.29 -33.46 -0.45
CA ASN A 23 -7.81 -32.91 -1.73
C ASN A 23 -8.21 -31.43 -1.88
N GLY A 24 -9.39 -31.04 -1.40
CA GLY A 24 -9.78 -29.63 -1.32
C GLY A 24 -8.84 -28.78 -0.48
N SER A 25 -8.42 -29.29 0.69
CA SER A 25 -7.43 -28.62 1.55
C SER A 25 -6.05 -28.54 0.89
N LEU A 26 -5.61 -29.60 0.19
CA LEU A 26 -4.34 -29.61 -0.53
C LEU A 26 -4.30 -28.56 -1.64
N ARG A 27 -5.39 -28.38 -2.39
CA ARG A 27 -5.52 -27.32 -3.41
C ARG A 27 -5.47 -25.92 -2.82
N ARG A 28 -6.11 -25.71 -1.66
CA ARG A 28 -6.01 -24.41 -0.94
C ARG A 28 -4.59 -24.15 -0.44
N LEU A 29 -3.89 -25.18 0.02
CA LEU A 29 -2.48 -25.06 0.42
C LEU A 29 -1.58 -24.74 -0.78
N ASP A 30 -1.83 -25.38 -1.92
CA ASP A 30 -1.15 -25.13 -3.19
C ASP A 30 -1.29 -23.67 -3.64
N ALA A 31 -2.47 -23.09 -3.45
CA ALA A 31 -2.75 -21.70 -3.77
C ALA A 31 -2.08 -20.71 -2.79
N ALA A 32 -1.97 -21.06 -1.51
CA ALA A 32 -1.51 -20.12 -0.46
C ALA A 32 0.01 -20.17 -0.19
N VAL A 33 0.65 -21.31 -0.40
CA VAL A 33 2.08 -21.50 -0.08
C VAL A 33 2.95 -21.08 -1.26
N GLN A 34 4.02 -20.31 -0.99
CA GLN A 34 4.87 -19.72 -2.02
C GLN A 34 4.04 -18.95 -3.05
N LEU A 35 3.15 -18.10 -2.57
CA LEU A 35 2.20 -17.35 -3.40
C LEU A 35 2.93 -16.47 -4.42
N THR A 36 2.84 -16.87 -5.69
CA THR A 36 3.18 -16.06 -6.86
C THR A 36 1.88 -15.73 -7.58
N VAL A 37 1.77 -14.51 -8.03
CA VAL A 37 0.55 -13.90 -8.56
C VAL A 37 0.94 -13.24 -9.88
N ALA A 38 0.23 -13.57 -10.96
CA ALA A 38 0.52 -13.07 -12.29
C ALA A 38 0.28 -11.56 -12.41
N ASP A 39 -0.81 -11.07 -11.81
CA ASP A 39 -1.24 -9.67 -11.82
C ASP A 39 -2.17 -9.43 -10.60
N ARG A 40 -2.17 -8.20 -10.05
CA ARG A 40 -2.97 -7.81 -8.87
C ARG A 40 -4.00 -6.70 -9.08
N ASP A 41 -4.19 -6.21 -10.30
CA ASP A 41 -5.14 -5.11 -10.57
C ASP A 41 -6.21 -5.42 -11.64
N LEU A 42 -6.20 -6.63 -12.19
CA LEU A 42 -7.26 -7.10 -13.09
C LEU A 42 -8.63 -7.19 -12.40
N THR A 43 -9.65 -6.67 -13.07
CA THR A 43 -11.05 -6.67 -12.61
C THR A 43 -11.93 -7.67 -13.36
N LEU A 44 -11.38 -8.37 -14.36
CA LEU A 44 -12.05 -9.40 -15.13
C LEU A 44 -11.09 -10.60 -15.28
N PRO A 45 -11.55 -11.84 -15.06
CA PRO A 45 -10.72 -13.01 -15.28
C PRO A 45 -10.22 -13.08 -16.73
N PRO A 46 -9.00 -13.62 -16.95
CA PRO A 46 -8.54 -13.98 -18.28
C PRO A 46 -9.53 -14.91 -18.97
N GLY A 47 -9.73 -14.74 -20.29
CA GLY A 47 -10.68 -15.57 -21.04
C GLY A 47 -10.26 -17.05 -21.21
N SER A 48 -8.99 -17.36 -20.98
CA SER A 48 -8.41 -18.71 -21.11
C SER A 48 -7.38 -18.98 -20.01
N PRO A 49 -7.81 -19.08 -18.73
CA PRO A 49 -6.89 -19.32 -17.62
C PRO A 49 -6.36 -20.76 -17.66
N SER A 50 -5.09 -20.91 -17.28
CA SER A 50 -4.42 -22.21 -17.13
C SER A 50 -4.44 -22.67 -15.68
N ASP A 51 -4.39 -24.00 -15.48
CA ASP A 51 -4.35 -24.59 -14.14
C ASP A 51 -3.13 -24.06 -13.36
N GLY A 52 -3.36 -23.50 -12.18
CA GLY A 52 -2.34 -22.86 -11.36
C GLY A 52 -2.24 -21.34 -11.50
N ASP A 53 -2.89 -20.73 -12.50
CA ASP A 53 -2.91 -19.27 -12.66
C ASP A 53 -3.48 -18.62 -11.39
N THR A 54 -2.77 -17.63 -10.87
CA THR A 54 -3.11 -16.96 -9.62
C THR A 54 -3.12 -15.45 -9.81
N TYR A 55 -4.17 -14.79 -9.33
CA TYR A 55 -4.37 -13.34 -9.41
C TYR A 55 -4.78 -12.78 -8.05
N ILE A 56 -4.53 -11.50 -7.81
CA ILE A 56 -5.26 -10.74 -6.80
C ILE A 56 -6.34 -9.96 -7.53
N VAL A 57 -7.58 -10.10 -7.10
CA VAL A 57 -8.74 -9.51 -7.78
C VAL A 57 -8.73 -7.99 -7.52
N GLY A 58 -8.68 -7.21 -8.60
CA GLY A 58 -8.79 -5.76 -8.56
C GLY A 58 -10.18 -5.28 -8.13
N ALA A 59 -10.28 -4.03 -7.67
CA ALA A 59 -11.53 -3.48 -7.18
C ALA A 59 -12.61 -3.33 -8.28
N SER A 60 -13.88 -3.51 -7.92
CA SER A 60 -15.02 -3.50 -8.86
C SER A 60 -14.94 -4.65 -9.88
N ALA A 61 -14.60 -5.85 -9.39
CA ALA A 61 -14.49 -7.04 -10.21
C ALA A 61 -15.82 -7.46 -10.86
N THR A 62 -15.69 -8.14 -12.00
CA THR A 62 -16.81 -8.55 -12.85
C THR A 62 -16.62 -9.98 -13.35
N GLY A 63 -17.69 -10.55 -13.90
CA GLY A 63 -17.66 -11.93 -14.41
C GLY A 63 -17.51 -12.93 -13.28
N ASP A 64 -16.66 -13.95 -13.46
CA ASP A 64 -16.46 -14.97 -12.43
C ASP A 64 -15.78 -14.45 -11.16
N TRP A 65 -15.28 -13.21 -11.16
CA TRP A 65 -14.64 -12.55 -10.01
C TRP A 65 -15.56 -11.55 -9.29
N GLU A 66 -16.83 -11.43 -9.68
CA GLU A 66 -17.81 -10.58 -8.99
C GLU A 66 -17.87 -10.88 -7.48
N ASP A 67 -17.88 -9.84 -6.65
CA ASP A 67 -17.84 -9.88 -5.17
C ASP A 67 -16.54 -10.43 -4.53
N GLU A 68 -15.48 -10.65 -5.31
CA GLU A 68 -14.21 -11.22 -4.83
C GLU A 68 -13.06 -10.19 -4.76
N ASP A 69 -13.38 -8.89 -4.77
CA ASP A 69 -12.42 -7.78 -4.68
C ASP A 69 -11.37 -7.98 -3.56
N GLY A 70 -10.08 -7.88 -3.92
CA GLY A 70 -8.95 -8.02 -3.00
C GLY A 70 -8.61 -9.45 -2.58
N ASN A 71 -9.44 -10.44 -2.92
CA ASN A 71 -9.14 -11.85 -2.66
C ASN A 71 -8.12 -12.40 -3.66
N ILE A 72 -7.48 -13.50 -3.29
CA ILE A 72 -6.62 -14.27 -4.18
C ILE A 72 -7.50 -15.21 -5.00
N ALA A 73 -7.46 -15.08 -6.32
CA ALA A 73 -8.12 -15.97 -7.26
C ALA A 73 -7.12 -16.99 -7.82
N TYR A 74 -7.31 -18.27 -7.53
CA TYR A 74 -6.48 -19.37 -8.02
C TYR A 74 -7.29 -20.29 -8.94
N TYR A 75 -6.88 -20.46 -10.19
CA TYR A 75 -7.57 -21.32 -11.13
C TYR A 75 -7.16 -22.77 -10.95
N SER A 76 -8.13 -23.66 -10.68
CA SER A 76 -7.88 -25.09 -10.52
C SER A 76 -8.90 -25.96 -11.23
N ASN A 77 -8.41 -26.90 -12.04
CA ASN A 77 -9.11 -27.91 -12.83
C ASN A 77 -10.12 -27.37 -13.86
N THR A 78 -11.04 -26.49 -13.46
CA THR A 78 -12.04 -25.79 -14.31
C THR A 78 -12.69 -24.58 -13.61
N ALA A 79 -12.25 -24.23 -12.39
CA ALA A 79 -12.93 -23.23 -11.58
C ALA A 79 -11.94 -22.37 -10.80
N TRP A 80 -12.36 -21.14 -10.51
CA TRP A 80 -11.66 -20.26 -9.58
C TRP A 80 -11.90 -20.71 -8.14
N ILE A 81 -10.82 -20.76 -7.37
CA ILE A 81 -10.81 -20.93 -5.93
C ILE A 81 -10.39 -19.60 -5.34
N PHE A 82 -11.24 -19.00 -4.52
CA PHE A 82 -10.95 -17.75 -3.85
C PHE A 82 -10.43 -17.98 -2.43
N LEU A 83 -9.41 -17.22 -2.07
CA LEU A 83 -8.86 -17.18 -0.71
C LEU A 83 -8.90 -15.74 -0.23
N THR A 84 -9.58 -15.51 0.90
CA THR A 84 -9.51 -14.25 1.63
C THR A 84 -8.15 -14.14 2.30
N PRO A 85 -7.32 -13.15 1.96
CA PRO A 85 -6.03 -12.97 2.60
C PRO A 85 -6.21 -12.58 4.07
N ALA A 86 -5.23 -12.95 4.90
CA ALA A 86 -5.14 -12.48 6.27
C ALA A 86 -3.94 -11.56 6.43
N GLU A 87 -4.00 -10.68 7.45
CA GLU A 87 -2.92 -9.76 7.79
C GLU A 87 -1.56 -10.48 7.83
N GLY A 88 -0.57 -9.92 7.13
CA GLY A 88 0.79 -10.44 7.04
C GLY A 88 1.03 -11.48 5.94
N TRP A 89 0.01 -11.87 5.16
CA TRP A 89 0.22 -12.72 3.98
C TRP A 89 1.10 -12.00 2.96
N GLN A 90 1.98 -12.76 2.28
CA GLN A 90 2.89 -12.20 1.28
C GLN A 90 2.68 -12.85 -0.07
N ALA A 91 2.80 -12.07 -1.13
CA ALA A 91 2.74 -12.53 -2.51
C ALA A 91 3.87 -11.92 -3.33
N TRP A 92 4.44 -12.70 -4.25
CA TRP A 92 5.28 -12.19 -5.32
C TRP A 92 4.41 -11.85 -6.53
N ILE A 93 4.50 -10.62 -7.03
CA ILE A 93 3.76 -10.13 -8.19
C ILE A 93 4.67 -10.22 -9.41
N GLU A 94 4.33 -11.07 -10.37
CA GLU A 94 5.20 -11.45 -11.49
C GLU A 94 5.39 -10.33 -12.52
N ASP A 95 4.34 -9.59 -12.84
CA ASP A 95 4.38 -8.49 -13.80
C ASP A 95 5.01 -7.21 -13.24
N GLU A 96 4.97 -7.03 -11.91
CA GLU A 96 5.59 -5.93 -11.19
C GLU A 96 7.01 -6.23 -10.65
N ASP A 97 7.42 -7.50 -10.58
CA ASP A 97 8.72 -7.94 -10.01
C ASP A 97 8.92 -7.53 -8.53
N VAL A 98 7.84 -7.59 -7.71
CA VAL A 98 7.86 -7.14 -6.30
C VAL A 98 7.18 -8.12 -5.33
N VAL A 99 7.59 -8.06 -4.06
CA VAL A 99 6.84 -8.68 -2.95
C VAL A 99 5.84 -7.67 -2.39
N VAL A 100 4.59 -8.09 -2.27
CA VAL A 100 3.53 -7.38 -1.54
C VAL A 100 3.16 -8.14 -0.26
N THR A 101 2.74 -7.42 0.76
CA THR A 101 2.15 -7.93 2.00
C THR A 101 0.72 -7.41 2.13
N TYR A 102 -0.21 -8.29 2.51
CA TYR A 102 -1.55 -7.89 2.89
C TYR A 102 -1.54 -7.24 4.28
N GLN A 103 -1.89 -5.97 4.33
CA GLN A 103 -1.88 -5.16 5.54
C GLN A 103 -2.97 -4.08 5.54
N ASN A 104 -3.63 -3.87 6.68
CA ASN A 104 -4.70 -2.86 6.82
C ASN A 104 -5.80 -3.01 5.75
N ASP A 105 -6.27 -4.24 5.56
CA ASP A 105 -7.30 -4.61 4.57
C ASP A 105 -6.91 -4.35 3.09
N ALA A 106 -5.61 -4.24 2.77
CA ALA A 106 -5.12 -4.02 1.41
C ALA A 106 -3.76 -4.68 1.12
N TRP A 107 -3.49 -5.02 -0.14
CA TRP A 107 -2.17 -5.48 -0.60
C TRP A 107 -1.22 -4.31 -0.84
N ALA A 108 -0.07 -4.28 -0.17
CA ALA A 108 0.92 -3.20 -0.29
C ALA A 108 2.36 -3.75 -0.43
N GLY A 109 3.23 -3.09 -1.21
CA GLY A 109 4.62 -3.52 -1.41
C GLY A 109 5.47 -3.54 -0.12
N VAL A 110 6.40 -4.50 -0.01
CA VAL A 110 7.37 -4.61 1.10
C VAL A 110 8.65 -3.86 0.74
N GLY A 111 8.98 -2.81 1.50
CA GLY A 111 10.17 -1.98 1.28
C GLY A 111 9.90 -0.77 0.38
N GLN A 112 8.89 0.03 0.71
CA GLN A 112 8.49 1.20 -0.08
C GLN A 112 9.68 2.08 -0.44
N ALA A 113 10.04 2.08 -1.73
CA ALA A 113 10.48 3.31 -2.36
C ALA A 113 9.37 4.34 -2.12
N GLU A 114 9.72 5.49 -1.56
CA GLU A 114 8.74 6.56 -1.35
C GLU A 114 8.28 7.04 -2.72
N SER A 115 6.99 6.92 -3.02
CA SER A 115 6.41 7.64 -4.15
C SER A 115 6.54 9.14 -3.87
N ILE A 116 7.08 9.87 -4.84
CA ILE A 116 7.22 11.33 -4.76
C ILE A 116 5.94 11.96 -5.27
N GLN A 117 5.28 12.71 -4.40
CA GLN A 117 4.21 13.61 -4.82
C GLN A 117 4.79 15.02 -5.04
N ALA A 118 5.11 15.36 -6.29
CA ALA A 118 5.53 16.70 -6.67
C ALA A 118 4.30 17.58 -6.96
N LEU A 119 3.90 18.41 -6.01
CA LEU A 119 2.67 19.21 -6.07
C LEU A 119 2.84 20.54 -6.83
N GLY A 120 4.08 20.94 -7.12
CA GLY A 120 4.37 22.24 -7.74
C GLY A 120 4.11 23.41 -6.78
N ALA A 121 3.63 24.53 -7.32
CA ALA A 121 3.28 25.72 -6.54
C ALA A 121 1.87 25.59 -5.95
N ILE A 122 1.73 25.65 -4.62
CA ILE A 122 0.45 25.44 -3.92
C ILE A 122 0.15 26.56 -2.92
N SER A 123 -1.14 26.76 -2.66
CA SER A 123 -1.69 27.68 -1.65
C SER A 123 -3.05 27.16 -1.13
N GLY A 124 -3.55 27.73 -0.04
CA GLY A 124 -4.83 27.37 0.57
C GLY A 124 -4.81 26.07 1.36
N ALA A 125 -5.96 25.42 1.52
CA ALA A 125 -6.08 24.15 2.23
C ALA A 125 -5.52 23.00 1.38
N GLN A 126 -4.55 22.27 1.91
CA GLN A 126 -3.84 21.20 1.22
C GLN A 126 -3.80 19.96 2.12
N THR A 127 -3.97 18.78 1.52
CA THR A 127 -3.91 17.49 2.24
C THR A 127 -2.76 16.67 1.69
N ILE A 128 -1.87 16.22 2.57
CA ILE A 128 -0.86 15.21 2.25
C ILE A 128 -1.42 13.86 2.69
N ASP A 129 -1.73 12.98 1.73
CA ASP A 129 -2.24 11.63 2.00
C ASP A 129 -1.11 10.62 2.03
N LEU A 130 -0.79 10.13 3.24
CA LEU A 130 0.27 9.15 3.47
C LEU A 130 -0.06 7.74 2.96
N ARG A 131 -1.23 7.53 2.35
CA ARG A 131 -1.56 6.31 1.59
C ARG A 131 -1.06 6.39 0.15
N ALA A 132 -0.95 7.61 -0.39
CA ALA A 132 -0.50 7.85 -1.76
C ALA A 132 1.02 8.04 -1.86
N ALA A 133 1.62 8.75 -0.90
CA ALA A 133 3.04 9.06 -0.88
C ALA A 133 3.56 9.30 0.55
N THR A 134 4.80 8.88 0.82
CA THR A 134 5.52 9.26 2.04
C THR A 134 6.55 10.35 1.80
N TYR A 135 6.76 10.77 0.55
CA TYR A 135 7.55 11.95 0.21
C TYR A 135 6.70 12.92 -0.61
N ALA A 136 6.60 14.18 -0.17
CA ALA A 136 5.94 15.23 -0.95
C ALA A 136 6.86 16.45 -1.12
N SER A 137 6.88 17.03 -2.32
CA SER A 137 7.61 18.26 -2.61
C SER A 137 6.69 19.36 -3.16
N PHE A 138 6.87 20.59 -2.68
CA PHE A 138 6.08 21.73 -3.13
C PHE A 138 6.75 23.07 -2.89
N THR A 139 6.32 24.06 -3.67
CA THR A 139 6.68 25.48 -3.50
C THR A 139 5.50 26.23 -2.89
N VAL A 140 5.78 27.06 -1.90
CA VAL A 140 4.77 27.93 -1.29
C VAL A 140 4.47 29.12 -2.22
N ASP A 141 3.22 29.22 -2.68
CA ASP A 141 2.73 30.34 -3.53
C ASP A 141 1.59 31.13 -2.84
N GLY A 142 1.55 31.08 -1.52
CA GLY A 142 0.56 31.76 -0.67
C GLY A 142 0.40 31.06 0.67
N ALA A 143 -0.45 31.59 1.55
CA ALA A 143 -0.75 30.94 2.82
C ALA A 143 -1.36 29.54 2.60
N ILE A 144 -0.78 28.53 3.25
CA ILE A 144 -1.17 27.12 3.20
C ILE A 144 -1.71 26.70 4.56
N THR A 145 -2.74 25.86 4.57
CA THR A 145 -3.13 25.07 5.75
C THR A 145 -2.97 23.59 5.42
N LEU A 146 -2.05 22.91 6.10
CA LEU A 146 -1.75 21.50 5.85
C LEU A 146 -2.61 20.60 6.73
N THR A 147 -3.15 19.55 6.12
CA THR A 147 -3.72 18.38 6.81
C THR A 147 -2.92 17.15 6.42
N ILE A 148 -2.66 16.25 7.37
CA ILE A 148 -2.05 14.95 7.12
C ILE A 148 -3.15 13.89 7.25
N ASP A 149 -3.38 13.14 6.18
CA ASP A 149 -4.27 11.97 6.17
C ASP A 149 -3.44 10.69 5.96
N GLY A 150 -4.03 9.52 6.18
CA GLY A 150 -3.33 8.24 6.00
C GLY A 150 -2.41 7.87 7.15
N LEU A 151 -2.66 8.45 8.33
CA LEU A 151 -1.95 8.11 9.56
C LEU A 151 -2.08 6.62 9.90
N PRO A 152 -1.01 5.99 10.43
CA PRO A 152 -1.04 4.58 10.78
C PRO A 152 -2.01 4.32 11.96
N PRO A 153 -2.49 3.09 12.14
CA PRO A 153 -3.26 2.71 13.33
C PRO A 153 -2.42 2.81 14.61
N ALA A 154 -3.10 2.85 15.76
CA ALA A 154 -2.43 2.91 17.06
C ALA A 154 -1.50 1.69 17.25
N GLY A 155 -0.27 1.94 17.73
CA GLY A 155 0.75 0.91 17.91
C GLY A 155 1.66 0.71 16.69
N THR A 156 1.37 1.38 15.57
CA THR A 156 2.20 1.38 14.35
C THR A 156 2.80 2.75 14.11
N ALA A 157 4.03 2.79 13.59
CA ALA A 157 4.70 4.01 13.18
C ALA A 157 4.85 4.09 11.65
N LYS A 158 4.77 5.31 11.10
CA LYS A 158 5.03 5.62 9.69
C LYS A 158 5.88 6.89 9.62
N ALA A 159 6.97 6.86 8.86
CA ALA A 159 7.78 8.03 8.57
C ALA A 159 7.33 8.67 7.24
N PHE A 160 7.48 9.99 7.14
CA PHE A 160 7.29 10.72 5.88
C PHE A 160 8.16 11.98 5.84
N THR A 161 8.43 12.43 4.62
CA THR A 161 9.32 13.56 4.31
C THR A 161 8.58 14.61 3.52
N LEU A 162 8.77 15.88 3.88
CA LEU A 162 8.30 17.02 3.10
C LEU A 162 9.51 17.85 2.65
N GLU A 163 9.65 18.04 1.35
CA GLU A 163 10.58 19.01 0.77
C GLU A 163 9.83 20.27 0.37
N ILE A 164 10.15 21.39 1.02
CA ILE A 164 9.35 22.61 0.94
C ILE A 164 10.23 23.75 0.50
N THR A 165 9.91 24.34 -0.64
CA THR A 165 10.50 25.60 -1.09
C THR A 165 9.66 26.77 -0.59
N GLY A 166 10.23 27.59 0.31
CA GLY A 166 9.53 28.73 0.89
C GLY A 166 9.27 29.87 -0.10
N SER A 167 8.32 30.75 0.22
CA SER A 167 7.96 31.88 -0.64
C SER A 167 9.09 32.90 -0.76
N SER A 168 9.05 33.68 -1.83
CA SER A 168 9.89 34.88 -1.99
C SER A 168 9.25 36.14 -1.39
N SER A 169 8.04 36.04 -0.84
CA SER A 169 7.28 37.16 -0.25
C SER A 169 7.38 37.19 1.29
N SER A 170 7.09 38.34 1.93
CA SER A 170 7.19 38.55 3.39
C SER A 170 5.86 39.08 3.94
N PRO A 171 5.39 38.65 5.14
CA PRO A 171 6.02 37.72 6.09
C PRO A 171 5.80 36.23 5.77
N ILE A 172 6.64 35.38 6.39
CA ILE A 172 6.82 33.95 6.12
C ILE A 172 5.93 33.00 6.95
N ASP A 173 4.87 33.49 7.58
CA ASP A 173 3.88 32.63 8.28
C ASP A 173 2.98 31.96 7.24
N GLU A 174 3.64 31.11 6.46
CA GLU A 174 3.18 30.58 5.18
C GLU A 174 2.45 29.26 5.35
N ILE A 175 2.75 28.51 6.41
CA ILE A 175 2.18 27.19 6.65
C ILE A 175 1.53 27.15 8.03
N THR A 176 0.22 26.94 8.03
CA THR A 176 -0.51 26.47 9.20
C THR A 176 -0.39 24.96 9.26
N TRP A 177 0.44 24.47 10.18
CA TRP A 177 0.67 23.05 10.40
C TRP A 177 -0.46 22.40 11.20
N PRO A 178 -0.71 21.09 11.04
CA PRO A 178 -1.64 20.35 11.89
C PRO A 178 -1.25 20.44 13.37
N GLU A 179 -2.23 20.62 14.25
CA GLU A 179 -2.01 20.69 15.71
C GLU A 179 -1.42 19.41 16.31
N ALA A 180 -1.60 18.27 15.62
CA ALA A 180 -1.06 16.98 16.03
C ALA A 180 0.47 16.87 15.90
N ILE A 181 1.13 17.83 15.25
CA ILE A 181 2.59 17.85 15.10
C ILE A 181 3.25 18.43 16.35
N GLU A 182 4.02 17.59 17.02
CA GLU A 182 4.90 17.95 18.11
C GLU A 182 6.26 18.39 17.59
N TRP A 183 6.60 19.65 17.86
CA TRP A 183 7.89 20.24 17.50
C TRP A 183 8.87 20.19 18.68
N PRO A 184 10.18 19.97 18.46
CA PRO A 184 11.17 19.88 19.53
C PRO A 184 11.21 21.08 20.49
N SER A 185 10.92 22.29 19.99
CA SER A 185 10.87 23.54 20.79
C SER A 185 9.44 23.91 21.24
N GLY A 186 8.44 23.12 20.88
CA GLY A 186 7.02 23.44 21.07
C GLY A 186 6.49 24.53 20.12
N VAL A 187 7.33 25.03 19.19
CA VAL A 187 6.96 26.07 18.22
C VAL A 187 7.04 25.50 16.81
N ALA A 188 6.00 25.72 16.02
CA ALA A 188 5.96 25.30 14.62
C ALA A 188 7.01 26.04 13.78
N LEU A 189 7.74 25.31 12.94
CA LEU A 189 8.76 25.86 12.08
C LEU A 189 8.17 26.28 10.72
N GLN A 190 8.49 27.49 10.26
CA GLN A 190 8.13 27.96 8.91
C GLN A 190 9.30 27.74 7.95
N PRO A 191 9.08 27.37 6.68
CA PRO A 191 10.17 27.13 5.71
C PRO A 191 11.05 28.37 5.51
N THR A 192 12.30 28.15 5.12
CA THR A 192 13.26 29.21 4.80
C THR A 192 12.74 30.05 3.63
N GLN A 193 12.74 31.37 3.77
CA GLN A 193 12.32 32.29 2.72
C GLN A 193 13.19 32.10 1.47
N ALA A 194 12.55 31.89 0.31
CA ALA A 194 13.21 31.65 -0.96
C ALA A 194 14.28 30.54 -0.93
N GLY A 195 14.16 29.59 0.00
CA GLY A 195 15.04 28.44 0.15
C GLY A 195 14.25 27.13 0.24
N THR A 196 14.91 26.02 -0.08
CA THR A 196 14.32 24.69 0.03
C THR A 196 14.74 24.04 1.33
N ASP A 197 13.79 23.62 2.15
CA ASP A 197 14.03 22.89 3.41
C ASP A 197 13.48 21.47 3.31
N VAL A 198 14.10 20.53 4.04
CA VAL A 198 13.59 19.17 4.20
C VAL A 198 13.13 18.96 5.62
N PHE A 199 11.86 18.60 5.79
CA PHE A 199 11.24 18.23 7.05
C PHE A 199 11.00 16.74 7.11
N VAL A 200 11.29 16.12 8.25
CA VAL A 200 11.07 14.68 8.48
C VAL A 200 10.15 14.51 9.67
N PHE A 201 9.17 13.64 9.49
CA PHE A 201 8.16 13.35 10.50
C PHE A 201 8.03 11.84 10.73
N VAL A 202 7.66 11.48 11.96
CA VAL A 202 7.26 10.14 12.35
C VAL A 202 5.88 10.24 13.00
N ALA A 203 4.89 9.61 12.37
CA ALA A 203 3.57 9.41 12.93
C ALA A 203 3.53 8.09 13.71
N ASN A 204 3.05 8.11 14.96
CA ASN A 204 2.75 6.93 15.77
C ASN A 204 1.27 6.99 16.17
N GLY A 205 0.43 6.19 15.50
CA GLY A 205 -1.01 6.41 15.53
C GLY A 205 -1.36 7.83 15.06
N SER A 206 -2.13 8.55 15.88
CA SER A 206 -2.53 9.94 15.62
C SER A 206 -1.52 11.00 16.06
N ARG A 207 -0.42 10.60 16.74
CA ARG A 207 0.61 11.52 17.23
C ARG A 207 1.68 11.70 16.17
N ILE A 208 2.03 12.93 15.82
CA ILE A 208 3.08 13.21 14.82
C ILE A 208 4.22 13.94 15.51
N MET A 209 5.45 13.50 15.31
CA MET A 209 6.65 14.16 15.82
C MET A 209 7.56 14.46 14.64
N GLY A 210 8.15 15.65 14.56
CA GLY A 210 9.07 15.92 13.48
C GLY A 210 9.77 17.25 13.60
N GLY A 211 10.57 17.56 12.59
CA GLY A 211 11.37 18.78 12.58
C GLY A 211 12.05 18.98 11.23
N ARG A 212 12.74 20.12 11.11
CA ARG A 212 13.61 20.39 9.98
C ARG A 212 14.86 19.52 10.07
N ALA A 213 15.09 18.69 9.06
CA ALA A 213 16.26 17.84 8.94
C ALA A 213 17.38 18.54 8.14
N LEU A 214 17.02 19.23 7.06
CA LEU A 214 17.94 20.02 6.23
C LEU A 214 17.35 21.41 5.99
N GLU A 215 18.23 22.40 5.91
CA GLU A 215 17.87 23.81 5.71
C GLU A 215 18.56 24.35 4.46
N ASN A 216 17.80 25.05 3.62
CA ASN A 216 18.27 25.73 2.41
C ASN A 216 19.16 24.85 1.51
N VAL A 217 18.66 23.67 1.18
CA VAL A 217 19.33 22.73 0.26
C VAL A 217 19.30 23.27 -1.17
N SER A 218 20.44 23.15 -1.86
CA SER A 218 20.71 23.70 -3.20
C SER A 218 20.48 22.70 -4.32
#